data_AF-A0A3S9SIN9-F1
#
_entry.id   AF-A0A3S9SIN9-F1
#
_cell.length_a   1.000
_cell.length_b   1.000
_cell.length_c   1.000
_cell.angle_alpha   90.00
_cell.angle_beta   90.00
_cell.angle_gamma   90.00
#
_symmetry.space_group_name_H-M   'P 1'
#
loop_
_entity.id
_entity.type
_entity.pdbx_description
1 polymer ?
#
loop_
_entity_poly.entity_id
_entity_poly.type
_entity_poly.pdbx_seq_one_letter_code
_entity_poly.pdbx_strand_id
1 'polypeptide(L)'
;MPRRSVPKPPPMPSAVWVLTTSTYEQYIGRYAVCMAAVLWLAAETFGFRVRGLAPAQNLLANFGWYLMLAALIWFIPPLYDAVSERFFPHSAADPEQVIRNTEDPEAREALAQYYAYYGGLPPDRLRRGAACLLFCIWLFELFFILAWVQGKGVERHLVWRPDWAEAVIAWFRANIDVAPYSPNDHGIFMWESIFTNYTAEELLHEPIADATFLLQFFRLLFALPVIVCLTLVLWKILYAMGASALDMNRKISFGRMLWLGLANIILLFIGVGAAWMNIFAIDELALPMLLGSKGWINGTIYAVLLLCHLPIGLWMLFGWVVFWKRCFVNLIRRIK
;
A
#
# COMPACT_ATOMS: atom_id res chain seq x y z
N MET A 1 9.50 -32.25 20.67
CA MET A 1 9.51 -31.00 21.46
C MET A 1 8.12 -30.37 21.42
N PRO A 2 7.47 -30.12 22.57
CA PRO A 2 6.20 -29.43 22.58
C PRO A 2 6.43 -27.96 22.18
N ARG A 3 5.67 -27.46 21.19
CA ARG A 3 5.62 -26.01 20.89
C ARG A 3 5.06 -25.30 22.13
N ARG A 4 5.92 -24.59 22.86
CA ARG A 4 5.48 -23.64 23.90
C ARG A 4 4.49 -22.68 23.24
N SER A 5 3.26 -22.64 23.77
CA SER A 5 2.25 -21.68 23.33
C SER A 5 2.75 -20.29 23.68
N VAL A 6 2.88 -19.43 22.67
CA VAL A 6 3.11 -17.99 22.87
C VAL A 6 2.04 -17.46 23.83
N PRO A 7 2.40 -16.84 24.96
CA PRO A 7 1.44 -16.28 25.90
C PRO A 7 0.50 -15.31 25.16
N LYS A 8 -0.80 -15.41 25.40
CA LYS A 8 -1.76 -14.44 24.86
C LYS A 8 -1.52 -13.10 25.58
N PRO A 9 -1.40 -11.98 24.85
CA PRO A 9 -1.28 -10.68 25.48
C PRO A 9 -2.54 -10.40 26.33
N PRO A 10 -2.38 -9.81 27.53
CA PRO A 10 -3.51 -9.48 28.37
C PRO A 10 -4.42 -8.45 27.69
N PRO A 11 -5.75 -8.49 27.94
CA PRO A 11 -6.67 -7.48 27.43
C PRO A 11 -6.32 -6.09 27.99
N MET A 12 -6.39 -5.06 27.15
CA MET A 12 -6.13 -3.68 27.57
C MET A 12 -7.12 -3.24 28.67
N PRO A 13 -6.64 -2.69 29.80
CA PRO A 13 -7.48 -1.91 30.70
C PRO A 13 -7.98 -0.65 29.97
N SER A 14 -9.25 -0.31 30.14
CA SER A 14 -9.93 0.82 29.48
C SER A 14 -9.28 2.19 29.72
N ALA A 15 -8.38 2.32 30.71
CA ALA A 15 -7.72 3.57 31.08
C ALA A 15 -6.34 3.82 30.42
N VAL A 16 -5.76 2.85 29.69
CA VAL A 16 -4.38 2.98 29.13
C VAL A 16 -4.33 3.74 27.80
N TRP A 17 -5.47 3.91 27.12
CA TRP A 17 -5.56 4.64 25.84
C TRP A 17 -5.04 6.09 25.92
N VAL A 18 -5.08 6.69 27.12
CA VAL A 18 -4.63 8.08 27.35
C VAL A 18 -3.09 8.20 27.49
N LEU A 19 -2.37 7.08 27.69
CA LEU A 19 -0.92 7.06 27.90
C LEU A 19 -0.12 6.56 26.69
N THR A 20 -0.76 6.15 25.60
CA THR A 20 -0.09 5.51 24.46
C THR A 20 -0.42 6.19 23.14
N THR A 21 0.18 7.35 22.88
CA THR A 21 0.50 7.66 21.48
C THR A 21 1.56 6.64 21.08
N SER A 22 1.19 5.63 20.28
CA SER A 22 2.10 4.50 20.02
C SER A 22 3.40 5.03 19.39
N THR A 23 4.54 4.72 20.01
CA THR A 23 5.86 5.14 19.51
C THR A 23 6.01 4.77 18.03
N TYR A 24 5.55 3.59 17.64
CA TYR A 24 5.53 3.12 16.26
C TYR A 24 4.85 4.09 15.28
N GLU A 25 3.62 4.51 15.60
CA GLU A 25 2.82 5.39 14.74
C GLU A 25 3.48 6.76 14.57
N GLN A 26 4.05 7.29 15.64
CA GLN A 26 4.78 8.56 15.56
C GLN A 26 5.96 8.44 14.58
N TYR A 27 6.82 7.43 14.75
CA TYR A 27 7.98 7.22 13.88
C TYR A 27 7.57 7.01 12.42
N ILE A 28 6.62 6.12 12.15
CA ILE A 28 6.13 5.86 10.79
C ILE A 28 5.48 7.11 10.19
N GLY A 29 4.67 7.85 10.96
CA GLY A 29 4.06 9.09 10.52
C GLY A 29 5.10 10.16 10.17
N ARG A 30 6.13 10.32 11.01
CA ARG A 30 7.25 11.24 10.77
C ARG A 30 8.06 10.86 9.53
N TYR A 31 8.42 9.58 9.38
CA TYR A 31 9.07 9.08 8.17
C TYR A 31 8.21 9.33 6.92
N ALA A 32 6.91 9.05 7.00
CA ALA A 32 5.97 9.23 5.89
C ALA A 32 5.87 10.70 5.48
N VAL A 33 5.86 11.65 6.42
CA VAL A 33 5.87 13.10 6.12
C VAL A 33 7.16 13.48 5.39
N CYS A 34 8.33 13.04 5.86
CA CYS A 34 9.60 13.31 5.19
C CYS A 34 9.64 12.71 3.77
N MET A 35 9.18 11.46 3.61
CA MET A 35 9.14 10.79 2.31
C MET A 35 8.10 11.43 1.38
N ALA A 36 6.97 11.90 1.90
CA ALA A 36 5.98 12.65 1.14
C ALA A 36 6.54 14.00 0.65
N ALA A 37 7.37 14.67 1.44
CA ALA A 37 8.09 15.86 0.99
C ALA A 37 9.04 15.57 -0.19
N VAL A 38 9.66 14.38 -0.22
CA VAL A 38 10.46 13.93 -1.38
C VAL A 38 9.56 13.68 -2.60
N LEU A 39 8.38 13.08 -2.44
CA LEU A 39 7.42 12.92 -3.54
C LEU A 39 6.93 14.27 -4.08
N TRP A 40 6.70 15.23 -3.19
CA TRP A 40 6.34 16.60 -3.60
C TRP A 40 7.48 17.26 -4.38
N LEU A 41 8.72 17.18 -3.88
CA LEU A 41 9.89 17.66 -4.61
C LEU A 41 10.01 16.99 -5.99
N ALA A 42 9.75 15.67 -6.07
CA ALA A 42 9.76 14.93 -7.33
C ALA A 42 8.69 15.46 -8.30
N ALA A 43 7.48 15.73 -7.81
CA ALA A 43 6.39 16.26 -8.62
C ALA A 43 6.70 17.64 -9.21
N GLU A 44 7.48 18.47 -8.51
CA GLU A 44 7.90 19.79 -8.98
C GLU A 44 9.14 19.75 -9.90
N THR A 45 9.96 18.69 -9.81
CA THR A 45 11.26 18.64 -10.49
C THR A 45 11.33 17.64 -11.65
N PHE A 46 10.49 16.61 -11.68
CA PHE A 46 10.45 15.67 -12.81
C PHE A 46 9.94 16.33 -14.09
N GLY A 47 10.44 15.83 -15.22
CA GLY A 47 10.15 16.37 -16.54
C GLY A 47 11.04 17.56 -16.92
N PHE A 48 12.09 17.85 -16.14
CA PHE A 48 13.03 18.91 -16.47
C PHE A 48 13.73 18.62 -17.81
N ARG A 49 14.08 19.70 -18.53
CA ARG A 49 14.78 19.64 -19.81
C ARG A 49 16.07 20.44 -19.74
N VAL A 50 17.19 19.76 -19.99
CA VAL A 50 18.49 20.38 -20.19
C VAL A 50 18.60 20.79 -21.65
N ARG A 51 18.87 22.08 -21.88
CA ARG A 51 19.04 22.61 -23.24
C ARG A 51 20.19 21.89 -23.94
N GLY A 52 19.96 21.50 -25.19
CA GLY A 52 20.96 20.80 -26.02
C GLY A 52 20.95 19.28 -25.92
N LEU A 53 20.18 18.69 -25.00
CA LEU A 53 20.00 17.23 -24.93
C LEU A 53 18.80 16.76 -25.76
N ALA A 54 18.93 15.60 -26.39
CA ALA A 54 17.80 14.91 -27.04
C ALA A 54 16.76 14.43 -26.01
N PRO A 55 15.51 14.12 -26.41
CA PRO A 55 14.48 13.65 -25.47
C PRO A 55 14.89 12.42 -24.65
N ALA A 56 15.51 11.42 -25.27
CA ALA A 56 15.99 10.21 -24.57
C ALA A 56 17.12 10.52 -23.58
N GLN A 57 18.01 11.47 -23.89
CA GLN A 57 19.07 11.91 -22.98
C GLN A 57 18.50 12.69 -21.79
N ASN A 58 17.48 13.52 -22.03
CA ASN A 58 16.74 14.17 -20.95
C ASN A 58 16.02 13.16 -20.06
N LEU A 59 15.44 12.11 -20.64
CA LEU A 59 14.83 11.03 -19.86
C LEU A 59 15.87 10.31 -19.00
N LEU A 60 17.06 10.04 -19.53
CA LEU A 60 18.17 9.45 -18.76
C LEU A 60 18.62 10.35 -17.60
N ALA A 61 18.69 11.67 -17.82
CA ALA A 61 19.00 12.63 -16.76
C ALA A 61 17.91 12.65 -15.67
N ASN A 62 16.63 12.61 -16.07
CA ASN A 62 15.50 12.47 -15.14
C ASN A 62 15.56 11.14 -14.38
N PHE A 63 15.99 10.05 -15.02
CA PHE A 63 16.17 8.76 -14.37
C PHE A 63 17.30 8.81 -13.32
N GLY A 64 18.41 9.47 -13.61
CA GLY A 64 19.47 9.73 -12.63
C GLY A 64 18.95 10.52 -11.43
N TRP A 65 18.12 11.54 -11.68
CA TRP A 65 17.47 12.30 -10.60
C TRP A 65 16.49 11.45 -9.78
N TYR A 66 15.70 10.61 -10.43
CA TYR A 66 14.85 9.61 -9.77
C TYR A 66 15.66 8.71 -8.82
N LEU A 67 16.82 8.20 -9.25
CA LEU A 67 17.68 7.37 -8.40
C LEU A 67 18.22 8.13 -7.19
N MET A 68 18.57 9.40 -7.33
CA MET A 68 18.99 10.24 -6.20
C MET A 68 17.86 10.44 -5.19
N LEU A 69 16.63 10.70 -5.66
CA LEU A 69 15.46 10.85 -4.79
C LEU A 69 15.08 9.53 -4.11
N ALA A 70 15.18 8.41 -4.82
CA ALA A 70 14.98 7.07 -4.25
C ALA A 70 16.01 6.77 -3.16
N ALA A 71 17.29 7.08 -3.40
CA ALA A 71 18.32 6.94 -2.38
C ALA A 71 18.00 7.82 -1.14
N LEU A 72 17.56 9.06 -1.36
CA LEU A 72 17.14 9.95 -0.28
C LEU A 72 16.01 9.35 0.56
N ILE A 73 15.01 8.72 -0.06
CA ILE A 73 13.93 8.01 0.66
C ILE A 73 14.50 6.95 1.61
N TRP A 74 15.47 6.14 1.16
CA TRP A 74 16.12 5.14 2.00
C TRP A 74 17.00 5.73 3.11
N PHE A 75 17.55 6.92 2.90
CA PHE A 75 18.33 7.65 3.91
C PHE A 75 17.46 8.36 4.96
N ILE A 76 16.16 8.57 4.72
CA ILE A 76 15.29 9.29 5.67
C ILE A 76 15.22 8.60 7.04
N PRO A 77 14.92 7.30 7.18
CA PRO A 77 14.83 6.68 8.50
C PRO A 77 16.12 6.82 9.35
N PRO A 78 17.33 6.46 8.87
CA PRO A 78 18.54 6.62 9.67
C PRO A 78 18.89 8.09 9.94
N LEU A 79 18.63 9.00 8.98
CA LEU A 79 18.87 10.43 9.18
C LEU A 79 17.92 10.99 10.25
N TYR A 80 16.64 10.63 10.18
CA TYR A 80 15.63 11.05 11.13
C TYR A 80 15.98 10.56 12.53
N ASP A 81 16.36 9.30 12.68
CA ASP A 81 16.75 8.74 13.99
C ASP A 81 17.94 9.52 14.57
N ALA A 82 18.99 9.77 13.77
CA ALA A 82 20.18 10.51 14.23
C ALA A 82 19.88 11.97 14.61
N VAL A 83 18.95 12.64 13.93
CA VAL A 83 18.59 14.04 14.18
C VAL A 83 17.57 14.16 15.32
N SER A 84 16.55 13.31 15.34
CA SER A 84 15.44 13.39 16.29
C SER A 84 15.88 13.10 17.73
N GLU A 85 16.80 12.17 17.95
CA GLU A 85 17.41 11.93 19.26
C GLU A 85 18.07 13.19 19.84
N ARG A 86 18.59 14.07 18.96
CA ARG A 86 19.29 15.29 19.36
C ARG A 86 18.35 16.45 19.71
N PHE A 87 17.19 16.56 19.07
CA PHE A 87 16.29 17.71 19.21
C PHE A 87 14.99 17.42 19.97
N PHE A 88 14.56 16.16 20.02
CA PHE A 88 13.35 15.72 20.71
C PHE A 88 13.65 14.49 21.58
N PRO A 89 14.45 14.63 22.65
CA PRO A 89 14.67 13.55 23.60
C PRO A 89 13.32 13.08 24.16
N HIS A 90 13.08 11.78 24.14
CA HIS A 90 11.78 11.20 24.48
C HIS A 90 11.46 11.52 25.95
N SER A 91 10.45 12.36 26.21
CA SER A 91 10.14 12.87 27.56
C SER A 91 9.29 11.91 28.41
N ALA A 92 8.90 10.76 27.86
CA ALA A 92 8.24 9.68 28.58
C ALA A 92 9.24 8.53 28.72
N ALA A 93 9.13 7.75 29.80
CA ALA A 93 9.97 6.57 30.03
C ALA A 93 9.99 5.71 28.76
N ASP A 94 11.12 5.74 28.06
CA ASP A 94 11.30 5.05 26.79
C ASP A 94 10.96 3.57 27.00
N PRO A 95 9.97 3.00 26.28
CA PRO A 95 9.60 1.61 26.42
C PRO A 95 10.80 0.66 26.31
N GLU A 96 11.83 1.00 25.52
CA GLU A 96 13.07 0.24 25.47
C GLU A 96 13.88 0.33 26.77
N GLN A 97 13.95 1.51 27.40
CA GLN A 97 14.56 1.69 28.72
C GLN A 97 13.78 0.96 29.82
N VAL A 98 12.45 0.99 29.79
CA VAL A 98 11.60 0.27 30.76
C VAL A 98 11.83 -1.23 30.66
N ILE A 99 11.87 -1.78 29.44
CA ILE A 99 12.21 -3.19 29.20
C ILE A 99 13.63 -3.47 29.71
N ARG A 100 14.61 -2.62 29.38
CA ARG A 100 16.02 -2.83 29.75
C ARG A 100 16.26 -2.80 31.26
N ASN A 101 15.54 -1.94 31.97
CA ASN A 101 15.67 -1.73 33.41
C ASN A 101 14.84 -2.74 34.23
N THR A 102 14.04 -3.59 33.59
CA THR A 102 13.30 -4.67 34.28
C THR A 102 14.25 -5.82 34.60
N GLU A 103 14.48 -6.08 35.88
CA GLU A 103 15.40 -7.12 36.36
C GLU A 103 14.88 -8.54 36.15
N ASP A 104 13.57 -8.77 36.35
CA ASP A 104 12.96 -10.08 36.17
C ASP A 104 12.92 -10.49 34.68
N PRO A 105 13.57 -11.61 34.27
CA PRO A 105 13.60 -12.06 32.89
C PRO A 105 12.22 -12.36 32.30
N GLU A 106 11.29 -12.91 33.10
CA GLU A 106 9.95 -13.26 32.62
C GLU A 106 9.10 -12.01 32.41
N ALA A 107 9.07 -11.09 33.38
CA ALA A 107 8.42 -9.79 33.23
C ALA A 107 9.00 -8.97 32.07
N ARG A 108 10.33 -9.00 31.88
CA ARG A 108 11.01 -8.31 30.77
C ARG A 108 10.58 -8.86 29.41
N GLU A 109 10.51 -10.19 29.27
CA GLU A 109 10.03 -10.81 28.03
C GLU A 109 8.55 -10.49 27.78
N ALA A 110 7.72 -10.55 28.82
CA ALA A 110 6.30 -10.19 28.71
C ALA A 110 6.09 -8.72 28.33
N LEU A 111 6.86 -7.79 28.91
CA LEU A 111 6.84 -6.36 28.57
C LEU A 111 7.31 -6.11 27.13
N ALA A 112 8.40 -6.77 26.71
CA ALA A 112 8.89 -6.67 25.34
C ALA A 112 7.85 -7.16 24.33
N GLN A 113 7.21 -8.30 24.59
CA GLN A 113 6.12 -8.82 23.75
C GLN A 113 4.92 -7.87 23.75
N TYR A 114 4.56 -7.32 24.91
CA TYR A 114 3.46 -6.37 25.04
C TYR A 114 3.69 -5.11 24.19
N TYR A 115 4.82 -4.40 24.38
CA TYR A 115 5.12 -3.19 23.61
C TYR A 115 5.31 -3.48 22.13
N ALA A 116 5.95 -4.60 21.76
CA ALA A 116 6.12 -4.98 20.36
C ALA A 116 4.77 -5.23 19.66
N TYR A 117 3.81 -5.82 20.37
CA TYR A 117 2.49 -6.19 19.83
C TYR A 117 1.57 -4.98 19.66
N TYR A 118 1.57 -4.04 20.60
CA TYR A 118 0.72 -2.85 20.59
C TYR A 118 1.35 -1.61 19.92
N GLY A 119 2.55 -1.74 19.32
CA GLY A 119 3.22 -0.62 18.65
C GLY A 119 3.89 0.38 19.60
N GLY A 120 4.17 -0.03 20.84
CA GLY A 120 4.94 0.78 21.79
C GLY A 120 6.44 0.87 21.49
N LEU A 121 6.94 0.09 20.52
CA LEU A 121 8.34 0.13 20.08
C LEU A 121 8.48 0.82 18.71
N PRO A 122 9.63 1.44 18.41
CA PRO A 122 9.96 1.94 17.07
C PRO A 122 9.78 0.86 15.98
N PRO A 123 9.56 1.25 14.72
CA PRO A 123 9.48 0.31 13.61
C PRO A 123 10.79 -0.46 13.44
N ASP A 124 10.71 -1.76 13.20
CA ASP A 124 11.86 -2.61 12.88
C ASP A 124 12.33 -2.39 11.43
N ARG A 125 13.51 -2.91 11.09
CA ARG A 125 14.11 -2.77 9.75
C ARG A 125 13.18 -3.21 8.63
N LEU A 126 12.39 -4.26 8.84
CA LEU A 126 11.44 -4.77 7.86
C LEU A 126 10.35 -3.73 7.55
N ARG A 127 9.72 -3.14 8.58
CA ARG A 127 8.65 -2.14 8.39
C ARG A 127 9.17 -0.81 7.86
N ARG A 128 10.38 -0.40 8.29
CA ARG A 128 11.09 0.75 7.71
C ARG A 128 11.36 0.54 6.21
N GLY A 129 11.89 -0.64 5.85
CA GLY A 129 12.15 -0.99 4.47
C GLY A 129 10.87 -1.08 3.63
N ALA A 130 9.79 -1.62 4.19
CA ALA A 130 8.48 -1.64 3.53
C ALA A 130 7.95 -0.23 3.25
N ALA A 131 8.08 0.70 4.20
CA ALA A 131 7.72 2.10 3.98
C ALA A 131 8.58 2.73 2.87
N CYS A 132 9.91 2.55 2.91
CA CYS A 132 10.80 3.09 1.88
C CYS A 132 10.47 2.54 0.49
N LEU A 133 10.24 1.23 0.38
CA LEU A 133 9.89 0.57 -0.87
C LEU A 133 8.56 1.09 -1.43
N LEU A 134 7.54 1.24 -0.59
CA LEU A 134 6.24 1.80 -0.99
C LEU A 134 6.38 3.20 -1.59
N PHE A 135 7.12 4.09 -0.91
CA PHE A 135 7.37 5.44 -1.42
C PHE A 135 8.27 5.43 -2.67
N CYS A 136 9.19 4.47 -2.83
CA CYS A 136 9.97 4.33 -4.06
C CYS A 136 9.11 3.88 -5.26
N ILE A 137 8.09 3.04 -5.04
CA ILE A 137 7.13 2.63 -6.08
C ILE A 137 6.32 3.86 -6.51
N TRP A 138 5.80 4.64 -5.56
CA TRP A 138 5.09 5.90 -5.84
C TRP A 138 5.97 6.93 -6.55
N LEU A 139 7.24 7.04 -6.14
CA LEU A 139 8.21 7.90 -6.82
C LEU A 139 8.46 7.43 -8.26
N PHE A 140 8.50 6.12 -8.51
CA PHE A 140 8.63 5.58 -9.86
C PHE A 140 7.41 5.91 -10.72
N GLU A 141 6.19 5.78 -10.19
CA GLU A 141 4.98 6.17 -10.92
C GLU A 141 5.01 7.66 -11.30
N LEU A 142 5.42 8.53 -10.37
CA LEU A 142 5.61 9.95 -10.67
C LEU A 142 6.68 10.19 -11.75
N PHE A 143 7.81 9.49 -11.68
CA PHE A 143 8.84 9.55 -12.72
C PHE A 143 8.28 9.13 -14.09
N PHE A 144 7.51 8.05 -14.13
CA PHE A 144 6.87 7.58 -15.35
C PHE A 144 5.93 8.65 -15.92
N ILE A 145 5.02 9.18 -15.10
CA ILE A 145 3.98 10.13 -15.52
C ILE A 145 4.56 11.49 -15.93
N LEU A 146 5.58 11.97 -15.22
CA LEU A 146 6.07 13.35 -15.37
C LEU A 146 7.34 13.46 -16.22
N ALA A 147 8.13 12.40 -16.36
CA ALA A 147 9.37 12.43 -17.14
C ALA A 147 9.34 11.51 -18.37
N TRP A 148 8.86 10.26 -18.20
CA TRP A 148 8.82 9.28 -19.30
C TRP A 148 7.67 9.56 -20.28
N VAL A 149 6.54 10.05 -19.77
CA VAL A 149 5.42 10.51 -20.59
C VAL A 149 5.50 12.02 -20.79
N GLN A 150 5.40 12.48 -22.04
CA GLN A 150 5.41 13.90 -22.40
C GLN A 150 4.25 14.24 -23.34
N GLY A 151 3.91 15.53 -23.45
CA GLY A 151 2.74 16.00 -24.20
C GLY A 151 1.65 16.55 -23.28
N LYS A 152 0.48 16.84 -23.84
CA LYS A 152 -0.68 17.39 -23.11
C LYS A 152 -1.95 16.71 -23.57
N GLY A 153 -2.89 16.51 -22.65
CA GLY A 153 -4.16 15.83 -22.96
C GLY A 153 -3.91 14.44 -23.55
N VAL A 154 -4.62 14.13 -24.64
CA VAL A 154 -4.54 12.84 -25.35
C VAL A 154 -3.25 12.64 -26.15
N GLU A 155 -2.53 13.72 -26.48
CA GLU A 155 -1.24 13.66 -27.20
C GLU A 155 -0.07 13.19 -26.31
N ARG A 156 -0.36 12.83 -25.06
CA ARG A 156 0.64 12.31 -24.13
C ARG A 156 1.22 11.00 -24.68
N HIS A 157 2.53 10.96 -24.87
CA HIS A 157 3.23 9.83 -25.47
C HIS A 157 4.49 9.47 -24.69
N LEU A 158 4.92 8.22 -24.86
CA LEU A 158 6.18 7.72 -24.30
C LEU A 158 7.37 8.33 -25.03
N VAL A 159 8.30 8.95 -24.29
CA VAL A 159 9.54 9.53 -24.84
C VAL A 159 10.49 8.44 -25.35
N TRP A 160 10.46 7.26 -24.73
CA TRP A 160 11.29 6.12 -25.09
C TRP A 160 10.46 4.85 -25.06
N ARG A 161 10.49 4.10 -26.16
CA ARG A 161 9.71 2.87 -26.36
C ARG A 161 10.64 1.74 -26.81
N PRO A 162 11.31 1.04 -25.89
CA PRO A 162 12.10 -0.14 -26.23
C PRO A 162 11.19 -1.31 -26.64
N ASP A 163 11.75 -2.28 -27.37
CA ASP A 163 10.99 -3.43 -27.93
C ASP A 163 10.14 -4.19 -26.90
N TRP A 164 10.64 -4.34 -25.67
CA TRP A 164 9.87 -5.00 -24.60
C TRP A 164 8.64 -4.19 -24.17
N ALA A 165 8.72 -2.86 -24.20
CA ALA A 165 7.59 -1.99 -23.87
C ALA A 165 6.55 -2.04 -24.98
N GLU A 166 6.99 -2.08 -26.25
CA GLU A 166 6.10 -2.30 -27.39
C GLU A 166 5.38 -3.65 -27.30
N ALA A 167 6.08 -4.72 -26.94
CA ALA A 167 5.47 -6.03 -26.77
C ALA A 167 4.40 -6.03 -25.65
N VAL A 168 4.65 -5.33 -24.55
CA VAL A 168 3.66 -5.14 -23.47
C VAL A 168 2.44 -4.36 -23.95
N ILE A 169 2.64 -3.23 -24.64
CA ILE A 169 1.56 -2.40 -25.19
C ILE A 169 0.71 -3.20 -26.17
N ALA A 170 1.35 -3.93 -27.09
CA ALA A 170 0.67 -4.79 -28.05
C ALA A 170 -0.14 -5.91 -27.36
N TRP A 171 0.39 -6.48 -26.28
CA TRP A 171 -0.33 -7.48 -25.49
C TRP A 171 -1.59 -6.89 -24.84
N PHE A 172 -1.53 -5.70 -24.24
CA PHE A 172 -2.71 -5.04 -23.71
C PHE A 172 -3.75 -4.75 -24.80
N ARG A 173 -3.33 -4.17 -25.93
CA ARG A 173 -4.22 -3.92 -27.08
C ARG A 173 -4.92 -5.19 -27.60
N ALA A 174 -4.25 -6.33 -27.55
CA ALA A 174 -4.82 -7.60 -27.98
C ALA A 174 -5.77 -8.25 -26.95
N ASN A 175 -5.79 -7.77 -25.71
CA ASN A 175 -6.55 -8.35 -24.60
C ASN A 175 -7.51 -7.33 -23.95
N ILE A 176 -7.85 -6.25 -24.67
CA ILE A 176 -8.73 -5.20 -24.18
C ILE A 176 -10.06 -5.24 -24.91
N ASP A 177 -11.13 -5.08 -24.13
CA ASP A 177 -12.47 -4.85 -24.62
C ASP A 177 -12.74 -3.35 -24.59
N VAL A 178 -13.30 -2.84 -25.68
CA VAL A 178 -13.51 -1.41 -25.91
C VAL A 178 -15.00 -1.14 -25.88
N ALA A 179 -15.42 -0.15 -25.09
CA ALA A 179 -16.83 0.22 -25.04
C ALA A 179 -17.35 0.74 -26.39
N PRO A 180 -18.61 0.43 -26.77
CA PRO A 180 -19.59 -0.35 -26.01
C PRO A 180 -19.33 -1.86 -26.03
N TYR A 181 -19.29 -2.48 -24.86
CA TYR A 181 -18.98 -3.91 -24.72
C TYR A 181 -20.06 -4.81 -25.33
N SER A 182 -19.61 -5.84 -26.02
CA SER A 182 -20.43 -6.91 -26.61
C SER A 182 -20.31 -8.20 -25.78
N PRO A 183 -21.38 -9.03 -25.70
CA PRO A 183 -21.30 -10.34 -25.06
C PRO A 183 -20.28 -11.31 -25.69
N ASN A 184 -19.83 -11.02 -26.92
CA ASN A 184 -18.82 -11.80 -27.64
C ASN A 184 -17.40 -11.26 -27.44
N ASP A 185 -17.23 -10.20 -26.66
CA ASP A 185 -15.93 -9.67 -26.32
C ASP A 185 -15.20 -10.68 -25.40
N HIS A 186 -13.88 -10.76 -25.57
CA HIS A 186 -13.05 -11.80 -24.95
C HIS A 186 -11.81 -11.23 -24.25
N GLY A 187 -11.70 -9.90 -24.22
CA GLY A 187 -10.66 -9.19 -23.51
C GLY A 187 -10.78 -9.38 -22.02
N ILE A 188 -9.63 -9.24 -21.37
CA ILE A 188 -9.49 -9.35 -19.92
C ILE A 188 -9.62 -7.96 -19.31
N PHE A 189 -9.21 -6.94 -20.05
CA PHE A 189 -9.22 -5.54 -19.62
C PHE A 189 -10.37 -4.78 -20.26
N MET A 190 -10.83 -3.77 -19.56
CA MET A 190 -11.88 -2.88 -20.03
C MET A 190 -11.29 -1.52 -20.37
N TRP A 191 -11.86 -0.89 -21.42
CA TRP A 191 -11.50 0.43 -21.89
C TRP A 191 -12.73 1.24 -22.25
N GLU A 192 -12.98 2.27 -21.45
CA GLU A 192 -13.94 3.33 -21.74
C GLU A 192 -13.25 4.67 -22.00
N SER A 193 -13.98 5.58 -22.64
CA SER A 193 -13.53 6.95 -22.78
C SER A 193 -13.94 7.76 -21.56
N ILE A 194 -12.94 8.28 -20.84
CA ILE A 194 -13.15 9.28 -19.79
C ILE A 194 -13.29 10.71 -20.36
N PHE A 195 -13.15 10.89 -21.67
CA PHE A 195 -13.22 12.18 -22.34
C PHE A 195 -14.53 12.32 -23.11
N THR A 196 -15.26 13.41 -22.87
CA THR A 196 -16.55 13.67 -23.53
C THR A 196 -16.47 13.81 -25.05
N ASN A 197 -15.28 14.10 -25.58
CA ASN A 197 -15.06 14.43 -27.00
C ASN A 197 -14.45 13.27 -27.80
N TYR A 198 -14.20 12.13 -27.15
CA TYR A 198 -13.62 10.95 -27.79
C TYR A 198 -14.50 9.74 -27.49
N THR A 199 -14.76 8.92 -28.50
CA THR A 199 -15.23 7.55 -28.28
C THR A 199 -14.10 6.71 -27.69
N ALA A 200 -14.44 5.57 -27.05
CA ALA A 200 -13.43 4.67 -26.49
C ALA A 200 -12.47 4.14 -27.57
N GLU A 201 -13.00 3.85 -28.76
CA GLU A 201 -12.23 3.42 -29.93
C GLU A 201 -11.28 4.53 -30.42
N GLU A 202 -11.75 5.77 -30.59
CA GLU A 202 -10.87 6.89 -30.99
C GLU A 202 -9.76 7.10 -29.97
N LEU A 203 -10.09 7.07 -28.68
CA LEU A 203 -9.12 7.22 -27.60
C LEU A 203 -8.09 6.09 -27.58
N LEU A 204 -8.47 4.87 -27.95
CA LEU A 204 -7.57 3.73 -28.04
C LEU A 204 -6.47 3.93 -29.10
N HIS A 205 -6.73 4.71 -30.14
CA HIS A 205 -5.75 5.04 -31.18
C HIS A 205 -4.88 6.25 -30.83
N GLU A 206 -5.18 6.97 -29.76
CA GLU A 206 -4.37 8.10 -29.29
C GLU A 206 -3.10 7.62 -28.56
N PRO A 207 -2.00 8.40 -28.60
CA PRO A 207 -0.74 8.01 -27.96
C PRO A 207 -0.83 7.79 -26.45
N ILE A 208 -1.82 8.43 -25.79
CA ILE A 208 -2.05 8.27 -24.35
C ILE A 208 -2.47 6.84 -23.98
N ALA A 209 -3.12 6.10 -24.89
CA ALA A 209 -3.50 4.71 -24.65
C ALA A 209 -2.25 3.83 -24.41
N ASP A 210 -1.22 4.00 -25.24
CA ASP A 210 0.05 3.25 -25.12
C ASP A 210 0.75 3.54 -23.79
N ALA A 211 0.81 4.81 -23.40
CA ALA A 211 1.34 5.22 -22.10
C ALA A 211 0.52 4.62 -20.94
N THR A 212 -0.80 4.51 -21.12
CA THR A 212 -1.71 3.95 -20.11
C THR A 212 -1.47 2.45 -19.92
N PHE A 213 -1.34 1.69 -21.00
CA PHE A 213 -1.07 0.26 -20.93
C PHE A 213 0.27 -0.03 -20.26
N LEU A 214 1.30 0.76 -20.57
CA LEU A 214 2.60 0.58 -19.94
C LEU A 214 2.58 0.99 -18.45
N LEU A 215 1.83 2.03 -18.07
CA LEU A 215 1.62 2.35 -16.65
C LEU A 215 0.88 1.21 -15.94
N GLN A 216 -0.17 0.69 -16.55
CA GLN A 216 -0.97 -0.40 -16.00
C GLN A 216 -0.13 -1.67 -15.81
N PHE A 217 0.76 -1.98 -16.75
CA PHE A 217 1.73 -3.06 -16.60
C PHE A 217 2.55 -2.92 -15.33
N PHE A 218 3.14 -1.75 -15.09
CA PHE A 218 3.92 -1.51 -13.87
C PHE A 218 3.06 -1.60 -12.60
N ARG A 219 1.82 -1.10 -12.65
CA ARG A 219 0.87 -1.22 -11.53
C ARG A 219 0.57 -2.68 -11.21
N LEU A 220 0.33 -3.52 -12.21
CA LEU A 220 0.13 -4.96 -12.02
C LEU A 220 1.38 -5.63 -11.44
N LEU A 221 2.56 -5.28 -11.96
CA LEU A 221 3.84 -5.78 -11.46
C LEU A 221 4.07 -5.42 -9.98
N PHE A 222 3.69 -4.21 -9.57
CA PHE A 222 3.88 -3.72 -8.21
C PHE A 222 2.69 -3.94 -7.26
N ALA A 223 1.55 -4.45 -7.75
CA ALA A 223 0.34 -4.62 -6.95
C ALA A 223 0.56 -5.44 -5.68
N LEU A 224 1.18 -6.62 -5.81
CA LEU A 224 1.50 -7.47 -4.65
C LEU A 224 2.51 -6.82 -3.70
N PRO A 225 3.67 -6.29 -4.16
CA PRO A 225 4.57 -5.52 -3.32
C PRO A 225 3.88 -4.38 -2.55
N VAL A 226 3.01 -3.60 -3.20
CA VAL A 226 2.27 -2.50 -2.57
C VAL A 226 1.36 -3.03 -1.46
N ILE A 227 0.56 -4.09 -1.73
CA ILE A 227 -0.33 -4.69 -0.72
C ILE A 227 0.46 -5.20 0.49
N VAL A 228 1.59 -5.87 0.26
CA VAL A 228 2.46 -6.37 1.34
C VAL A 228 3.03 -5.21 2.15
N CYS A 229 3.55 -4.16 1.50
CA CYS A 229 4.11 -3.01 2.20
C CYS A 229 3.07 -2.27 3.01
N LEU A 230 1.89 -1.99 2.43
CA LEU A 230 0.75 -1.39 3.13
C LEU A 230 0.34 -2.22 4.34
N THR A 231 0.24 -3.53 4.20
CA THR A 231 -0.08 -4.43 5.31
C THR A 231 0.98 -4.33 6.40
N LEU A 232 2.26 -4.44 6.08
CA LEU A 232 3.35 -4.38 7.07
C LEU A 232 3.39 -3.05 7.83
N VAL A 233 3.20 -1.93 7.12
CA VAL A 233 3.26 -0.58 7.69
C VAL A 233 2.03 -0.29 8.54
N LEU A 234 0.83 -0.59 8.04
CA LEU A 234 -0.43 -0.19 8.67
C LEU A 234 -0.93 -1.17 9.73
N TRP A 235 -0.55 -2.46 9.69
CA TRP A 235 -1.14 -3.48 10.57
C TRP A 235 -1.04 -3.13 12.05
N LYS A 236 0.11 -2.65 12.51
CA LYS A 236 0.31 -2.25 13.91
C LYS A 236 -0.55 -1.04 14.30
N ILE A 237 -0.67 -0.06 13.41
CA ILE A 237 -1.51 1.13 13.60
C ILE A 237 -2.97 0.71 13.71
N LEU A 238 -3.47 -0.07 12.75
CA LEU A 238 -4.84 -0.57 12.75
C LEU A 238 -5.16 -1.41 13.99
N TYR A 239 -4.23 -2.27 14.41
CA TYR A 239 -4.39 -3.08 15.62
C TYR A 239 -4.46 -2.21 16.88
N ALA A 240 -3.59 -1.20 16.99
CA ALA A 240 -3.62 -0.21 18.06
C ALA A 240 -4.93 0.59 18.05
N MET A 241 -5.45 0.98 16.88
CA MET A 241 -6.75 1.66 16.72
C MET A 241 -7.98 0.78 16.97
N GLY A 242 -7.80 -0.48 17.40
CA GLY A 242 -8.89 -1.34 17.82
C GLY A 242 -9.29 -2.43 16.82
N ALA A 243 -8.54 -2.65 15.73
CA ALA A 243 -8.75 -3.82 14.87
C ALA A 243 -8.61 -5.15 15.65
N SER A 244 -8.03 -5.13 16.85
CA SER A 244 -8.09 -6.26 17.79
C SER A 244 -9.51 -6.72 18.15
N ALA A 245 -10.54 -5.86 18.00
CA ALA A 245 -11.94 -6.21 18.17
C ALA A 245 -12.46 -7.19 17.10
N LEU A 246 -11.83 -7.17 15.91
CA LEU A 246 -12.11 -8.07 14.80
C LEU A 246 -11.51 -9.48 15.01
N ASP A 247 -10.71 -9.69 16.06
CA ASP A 247 -10.12 -10.98 16.36
C ASP A 247 -11.16 -12.03 16.77
N MET A 248 -11.31 -13.00 15.87
CA MET A 248 -12.16 -14.18 15.93
C MET A 248 -11.74 -15.20 17.01
N ASN A 249 -10.55 -15.07 17.59
CA ASN A 249 -10.06 -16.00 18.61
C ASN A 249 -10.57 -15.70 20.03
N ARG A 250 -11.27 -14.57 20.22
CA ARG A 250 -11.89 -14.16 21.48
C ARG A 250 -13.21 -14.90 21.69
N LYS A 251 -13.79 -14.88 22.90
CA LYS A 251 -15.14 -15.39 23.12
C LYS A 251 -16.13 -14.61 22.24
N ILE A 252 -16.97 -15.32 21.49
CA ILE A 252 -17.91 -14.75 20.53
C ILE A 252 -19.34 -15.00 21.03
N SER A 253 -20.10 -13.94 21.27
CA SER A 253 -21.55 -14.01 21.45
C SER A 253 -22.25 -14.04 20.08
N PHE A 254 -23.50 -14.49 20.02
CA PHE A 254 -24.26 -14.55 18.76
C PHE A 254 -24.33 -13.19 18.05
N GLY A 255 -24.62 -12.10 18.77
CA GLY A 255 -24.64 -10.74 18.20
C GLY A 255 -23.29 -10.31 17.64
N ARG A 256 -22.19 -10.63 18.34
CA ARG A 256 -20.83 -10.35 17.86
C ARG A 256 -20.47 -11.19 16.63
N MET A 257 -20.95 -12.44 16.58
CA MET A 257 -20.78 -13.34 15.43
C MET A 257 -21.41 -12.73 14.17
N LEU A 258 -22.66 -12.27 14.26
CA LEU A 258 -23.36 -11.63 13.15
C LEU A 258 -22.66 -10.36 12.70
N TRP A 259 -22.26 -9.49 13.64
CA TRP A 259 -21.56 -8.25 13.32
C TRP A 259 -20.21 -8.50 12.63
N LEU A 260 -19.40 -9.44 13.14
CA LEU A 260 -18.13 -9.82 12.52
C LEU A 260 -18.33 -10.44 11.12
N GLY A 261 -19.43 -11.17 10.92
CA GLY A 261 -19.79 -11.74 9.63
C GLY A 261 -20.11 -10.66 8.61
N LEU A 262 -20.97 -9.71 8.98
CA LEU A 262 -21.32 -8.57 8.15
C LEU A 262 -20.10 -7.70 7.83
N ALA A 263 -19.29 -7.38 8.83
CA ALA A 263 -18.05 -6.61 8.65
C ALA A 263 -17.10 -7.31 7.66
N ASN A 264 -16.92 -8.63 7.78
CA ASN A 264 -16.08 -9.40 6.86
C ASN A 264 -16.60 -9.34 5.41
N ILE A 265 -17.91 -9.48 5.21
CA ILE A 265 -18.52 -9.38 3.87
C ILE A 265 -18.27 -8.00 3.27
N ILE A 266 -18.49 -6.93 4.04
CA ILE A 266 -18.27 -5.55 3.56
C ILE A 266 -16.80 -5.32 3.20
N LEU A 267 -15.87 -5.71 4.07
CA LEU A 267 -14.43 -5.55 3.84
C LEU A 267 -13.95 -6.33 2.61
N LEU A 268 -14.42 -7.57 2.43
CA LEU A 268 -14.10 -8.38 1.26
C LEU A 268 -14.73 -7.80 0.00
N PHE A 269 -15.98 -7.36 0.04
CA PHE A 269 -16.65 -6.77 -1.12
C PHE A 269 -15.95 -5.50 -1.60
N ILE A 270 -15.62 -4.57 -0.68
CA ILE A 270 -14.86 -3.35 -0.99
C ILE A 270 -13.47 -3.72 -1.51
N GLY A 271 -12.76 -4.61 -0.81
CA GLY A 271 -11.39 -4.99 -1.16
C GLY A 271 -11.28 -5.70 -2.51
N VAL A 272 -12.20 -6.62 -2.80
CA VAL A 272 -12.26 -7.33 -4.09
C VAL A 272 -12.69 -6.38 -5.21
N GLY A 273 -13.67 -5.51 -4.98
CA GLY A 273 -14.05 -4.49 -5.95
C GLY A 273 -12.90 -3.54 -6.27
N ALA A 274 -12.15 -3.11 -5.26
CA ALA A 274 -10.95 -2.28 -5.44
C ALA A 274 -9.85 -3.00 -6.23
N ALA A 275 -9.61 -4.27 -5.93
CA ALA A 275 -8.65 -5.09 -6.68
C ALA A 275 -9.10 -5.28 -8.13
N TRP A 276 -10.39 -5.50 -8.36
CA TRP A 276 -10.96 -5.62 -9.69
C TRP A 276 -10.76 -4.33 -10.49
N MET A 277 -11.11 -3.17 -9.93
CA MET A 277 -10.88 -1.86 -10.56
C MET A 277 -9.38 -1.64 -10.87
N ASN A 278 -8.50 -1.98 -9.94
CA ASN A 278 -7.05 -1.81 -10.13
C ASN A 278 -6.46 -2.73 -11.20
N ILE A 279 -7.06 -3.90 -11.43
CA ILE A 279 -6.52 -4.91 -12.35
C ILE A 279 -7.12 -4.76 -13.74
N PHE A 280 -8.44 -4.61 -13.83
CA PHE A 280 -9.20 -4.77 -15.07
C PHE A 280 -9.71 -3.47 -15.69
N ALA A 281 -10.07 -2.45 -14.88
CA ALA A 281 -10.61 -1.17 -15.35
C ALA A 281 -9.47 -0.15 -15.57
N ILE A 282 -8.79 -0.25 -16.73
CA ILE A 282 -7.56 0.50 -17.00
C ILE A 282 -7.82 2.01 -17.08
N ASP A 283 -8.89 2.39 -17.74
CA ASP A 283 -9.30 3.76 -18.00
C ASP A 283 -9.77 4.50 -16.75
N GLU A 284 -10.33 3.80 -15.77
CA GLU A 284 -10.81 4.40 -14.51
C GLU A 284 -9.68 4.78 -13.54
N LEU A 285 -8.50 4.17 -13.72
CA LEU A 285 -7.39 4.36 -12.79
C LEU A 285 -6.11 4.83 -13.47
N ALA A 286 -5.53 4.05 -14.37
CA ALA A 286 -4.24 4.35 -14.96
C ALA A 286 -4.30 5.61 -15.85
N LEU A 287 -5.36 5.76 -16.64
CA LEU A 287 -5.51 6.88 -17.57
C LEU A 287 -5.63 8.25 -16.85
N PRO A 288 -6.49 8.43 -15.82
CA PRO A 288 -6.55 9.66 -15.04
C PRO A 288 -5.21 10.02 -14.39
N MET A 289 -4.42 9.03 -13.97
CA MET A 289 -3.11 9.27 -13.36
C MET A 289 -2.14 9.91 -14.35
N LEU A 290 -2.22 9.59 -15.64
CA LEU A 290 -1.41 10.23 -16.68
C LEU A 290 -1.76 11.70 -16.90
N LEU A 291 -2.92 12.18 -16.43
CA LEU A 291 -3.30 13.58 -16.63
C LEU A 291 -2.43 14.56 -15.83
N GLY A 292 -1.72 14.07 -14.81
CA GLY A 292 -0.71 14.80 -14.06
C GLY A 292 -0.70 14.41 -12.58
N SER A 293 0.10 15.12 -11.78
CA SER A 293 0.29 14.83 -10.35
C SER A 293 -1.01 14.82 -9.54
N LYS A 294 -1.98 15.68 -9.86
CA LYS A 294 -3.31 15.67 -9.21
C LYS A 294 -4.09 14.38 -9.50
N GLY A 295 -4.10 13.93 -10.76
CA GLY A 295 -4.70 12.65 -11.15
C GLY A 295 -4.00 11.48 -10.47
N TRP A 296 -2.67 11.52 -10.41
CA TRP A 296 -1.85 10.54 -9.69
C TRP A 296 -2.18 10.49 -8.19
N ILE A 297 -2.27 11.63 -7.51
CA ILE A 297 -2.62 11.71 -6.07
C ILE A 297 -3.99 11.08 -5.84
N ASN A 298 -5.00 11.49 -6.61
CA ASN A 298 -6.36 10.96 -6.46
C ASN A 298 -6.37 9.45 -6.68
N GLY A 299 -5.85 8.97 -7.82
CA GLY A 299 -5.80 7.55 -8.14
C GLY A 299 -5.04 6.72 -7.10
N THR A 300 -3.91 7.22 -6.61
CA THR A 300 -3.10 6.54 -5.59
C THR A 300 -3.80 6.49 -4.24
N ILE A 301 -4.38 7.60 -3.77
CA ILE A 301 -5.11 7.64 -2.50
C ILE A 301 -6.32 6.71 -2.54
N TYR A 302 -7.14 6.77 -3.59
CA TYR A 302 -8.30 5.90 -3.75
C TYR A 302 -7.89 4.43 -3.79
N ALA A 303 -6.88 4.08 -4.59
CA ALA A 303 -6.37 2.72 -4.67
C ALA A 303 -5.87 2.22 -3.31
N VAL A 304 -5.05 2.99 -2.61
CA VAL A 304 -4.49 2.61 -1.31
C VAL A 304 -5.58 2.44 -0.25
N LEU A 305 -6.48 3.42 -0.11
CA LEU A 305 -7.55 3.37 0.89
C LEU A 305 -8.44 2.15 0.69
N LEU A 306 -8.86 1.88 -0.56
CA LEU A 306 -9.76 0.78 -0.86
C LEU A 306 -9.04 -0.58 -0.78
N LEU A 307 -7.82 -0.69 -1.31
CA LEU A 307 -7.04 -1.94 -1.27
C LEU A 307 -6.67 -2.38 0.15
N CYS A 308 -6.54 -1.46 1.10
CA CYS A 308 -6.28 -1.80 2.51
C CYS A 308 -7.39 -2.67 3.14
N HIS A 309 -8.60 -2.66 2.58
CA HIS A 309 -9.71 -3.47 3.09
C HIS A 309 -9.53 -4.97 2.78
N LEU A 310 -8.85 -5.31 1.69
CA LEU A 310 -8.68 -6.69 1.24
C LEU A 310 -7.85 -7.53 2.22
N PRO A 311 -6.64 -7.12 2.68
CA PRO A 311 -5.88 -7.87 3.69
C PRO A 311 -6.65 -8.06 5.00
N ILE A 312 -7.41 -7.06 5.44
CA ILE A 312 -8.20 -7.13 6.68
C ILE A 312 -9.33 -8.17 6.52
N GLY A 313 -10.06 -8.12 5.41
CA GLY A 313 -11.10 -9.09 5.10
C GLY A 313 -10.55 -10.52 4.99
N LEU A 314 -9.42 -10.71 4.30
CA LEU A 314 -8.78 -12.03 4.18
C LEU A 314 -8.32 -12.57 5.54
N TRP A 315 -7.77 -11.71 6.41
CA TRP A 315 -7.40 -12.10 7.77
C TRP A 315 -8.62 -12.52 8.60
N MET A 316 -9.72 -11.76 8.51
CA MET A 316 -10.97 -12.12 9.18
C MET A 316 -11.55 -13.43 8.64
N LEU A 317 -11.52 -13.64 7.33
CA LEU A 317 -11.94 -14.88 6.68
C LEU A 317 -11.13 -16.08 7.17
N PHE A 318 -9.81 -15.94 7.31
CA PHE A 318 -8.98 -16.97 7.93
C PHE A 318 -9.38 -17.23 9.40
N GLY A 319 -9.71 -16.18 10.14
CA GLY A 319 -10.29 -16.27 11.48
C GLY A 319 -11.59 -17.10 11.52
N TRP A 320 -12.46 -16.95 10.52
CA TRP A 320 -13.67 -17.78 10.35
C TRP A 320 -13.35 -19.25 10.14
N VAL A 321 -12.38 -19.57 9.28
CA VAL A 321 -11.95 -20.96 9.06
C VAL A 321 -11.47 -21.60 10.36
N VAL A 322 -10.65 -20.88 11.13
CA VAL A 322 -10.14 -21.37 12.42
C VAL A 322 -11.26 -21.54 13.45
N PHE A 323 -12.21 -20.60 13.51
CA PHE A 323 -13.36 -20.67 14.40
C PHE A 323 -14.23 -21.90 14.11
N TRP A 324 -14.65 -22.09 12.85
CA TRP A 324 -15.48 -23.22 12.45
C TRP A 324 -14.80 -24.57 12.68
N LYS A 325 -13.48 -24.64 12.41
CA LYS A 325 -12.68 -25.83 12.74
C LYS A 325 -12.77 -26.19 14.23
N ARG A 326 -12.69 -25.20 15.14
CA ARG A 326 -12.82 -25.45 16.60
C ARG A 326 -14.21 -25.91 16.98
N CYS A 327 -15.25 -25.29 16.43
CA CYS A 327 -16.63 -25.68 16.66
C CYS A 327 -16.88 -27.13 16.25
N PHE A 328 -16.42 -27.50 15.05
CA PHE A 328 -16.57 -28.86 14.51
C PHE A 328 -15.81 -29.91 15.34
N VAL A 329 -14.55 -29.64 15.70
CA VAL A 329 -13.76 -30.55 16.56
C VAL A 329 -14.41 -30.72 17.94
N ASN A 330 -14.91 -29.64 18.54
CA ASN A 330 -15.60 -29.70 19.83
C ASN A 330 -16.93 -30.45 19.75
N LEU A 331 -17.65 -30.33 18.63
CA LEU A 331 -18.88 -31.08 18.39
C LEU A 331 -18.59 -32.59 18.31
N ILE A 332 -17.59 -33.00 17.51
CA ILE A 332 -17.18 -34.41 17.41
C ILE A 332 -16.80 -34.98 18.78
N ARG A 333 -16.05 -34.23 19.60
CA ARG A 333 -15.66 -34.66 20.95
C ARG A 333 -16.82 -34.80 21.93
N ARG A 334 -17.96 -34.17 21.66
CA ARG A 334 -19.18 -34.30 22.50
C ARG A 334 -20.08 -35.45 22.08
N ILE A 335 -19.92 -35.92 20.84
CA ILE A 335 -20.71 -37.04 20.27
C ILE A 335 -20.02 -38.38 20.55
N LYS A 336 -18.70 -38.40 20.68
CA LYS A 336 -17.91 -39.56 21.13
C LYS A 336 -17.89 -39.68 22.64
#